data_AF-A0A9P1VX99-F1
#
_entry.id   AF-A0A9P1VX99-F1
#
_cell.length_a   1.000
_cell.length_b   1.000
_cell.length_c   1.000
_cell.angle_alpha   90.00
_cell.angle_beta   90.00
_cell.angle_gamma   90.00
#
_symmetry.space_group_name_H-M   'P 1'
#
loop_
_entity.id
_entity.type
_entity.pdbx_description
1 polymer ?
#
loop_
_entity_poly.entity_id
_entity_poly.type
_entity_poly.pdbx_seq_one_letter_code
_entity_poly.pdbx_strand_id
1 'polypeptide(L)'
;MGIVRHGCVRFDADDPNMGGWASVEGMEAFRISSVGNLDNDTLWWTNLSFSAIYGANLHKTPYIKRTTYLNSWLQEGQTDICGAWGLIRRSYTEKEITEILSGVFSRVMWYAKTVYGIDGSRCVPMHDNLADEIRCKILPEKDPHIAPEVDGALSAAHQYYTYCLTPHYNREEMVVVRFSAPAVAYAREMLSMIVPGDQVEYFSADQIAPIADKVHWVLNNPRPVLAKVSVSNINPDYVNVIAFANGAKAGSNRSWVSQPELLLLSQYAQVEVACAFVFSGYETLEASCELPMFSALQAMSPGAEILAMNHWVGLSRENCYRLEPKSTEYRAVSPRAAWITAVDRFFMFTYALQLHKAGFAIRKYGAGSVTCLVPKHNFKDAYDIASSIGLLAPPNMSSDIEVQEDLLNV
;
A
#
# COMPACT_ATOMS: atom_id res chain seq x y z
N MET A 1 -24.22 22.67 0.73
CA MET A 1 -23.88 22.58 -0.71
C MET A 1 -22.80 21.53 -0.85
N GLY A 2 -22.95 20.58 -1.77
CA GLY A 2 -21.92 19.56 -1.99
C GLY A 2 -20.72 20.13 -2.75
N ILE A 3 -19.66 19.33 -2.80
CA ILE A 3 -18.48 19.60 -3.62
C ILE A 3 -18.78 19.25 -5.07
N VAL A 4 -18.47 20.15 -5.97
CA VAL A 4 -18.71 19.94 -7.41
C VAL A 4 -17.41 19.71 -8.16
N ARG A 5 -16.28 20.21 -7.63
CA ARG A 5 -14.98 20.24 -8.31
C ARG A 5 -13.92 19.50 -7.50
N HIS A 6 -12.86 19.09 -8.18
CA HIS A 6 -11.69 18.45 -7.55
C HIS A 6 -10.43 19.22 -7.94
N GLY A 7 -9.58 19.49 -6.97
CA GLY A 7 -8.39 20.31 -7.13
C GLY A 7 -7.19 19.75 -6.39
N CYS A 8 -6.00 20.12 -6.85
CA CYS A 8 -4.74 19.80 -6.21
C CYS A 8 -4.08 21.08 -5.71
N VAL A 9 -3.45 21.01 -4.55
CA VAL A 9 -2.61 22.07 -3.99
C VAL A 9 -1.23 21.51 -3.65
N ARG A 10 -0.20 22.25 -4.05
CA ARG A 10 1.19 22.00 -3.70
C ARG A 10 1.75 23.21 -2.97
N PHE A 11 1.79 23.12 -1.65
CA PHE A 11 2.42 24.11 -0.78
C PHE A 11 3.95 24.06 -0.95
N ASP A 12 4.59 25.22 -0.88
CA ASP A 12 6.04 25.36 -1.03
C ASP A 12 6.82 24.72 0.15
N ALA A 13 6.14 24.50 1.29
CA ALA A 13 6.64 23.79 2.47
C ALA A 13 5.51 22.96 3.12
N ASP A 14 5.86 22.11 4.09
CA ASP A 14 4.89 21.34 4.89
C ASP A 14 4.20 22.22 5.94
N ASP A 15 3.59 23.32 5.50
CA ASP A 15 2.86 24.30 6.31
C ASP A 15 1.72 24.92 5.49
N PRO A 16 0.46 24.80 5.92
CA PRO A 16 -0.69 25.36 5.19
C PRO A 16 -0.77 26.89 5.16
N ASN A 17 0.05 27.59 5.95
CA ASN A 17 0.13 29.05 5.95
C ASN A 17 1.19 29.58 4.98
N MET A 18 1.92 28.69 4.32
CA MET A 18 2.87 29.05 3.28
C MET A 18 2.20 29.18 1.91
N GLY A 19 2.88 29.89 1.02
CA GLY A 19 2.48 29.97 -0.38
C GLY A 19 2.53 28.61 -1.07
N GLY A 20 1.87 28.54 -2.22
CA GLY A 20 1.81 27.32 -3.01
C GLY A 20 1.19 27.54 -4.38
N TRP A 21 1.06 26.45 -5.14
CA TRP A 21 0.30 26.40 -6.37
C TRP A 21 -0.98 25.61 -6.14
N ALA A 22 -2.09 26.09 -6.70
CA ALA A 22 -3.37 25.39 -6.71
C ALA A 22 -3.89 25.29 -8.14
N SER A 23 -4.50 24.17 -8.49
CA SER A 23 -5.17 23.96 -9.78
C SER A 23 -6.46 23.19 -9.56
N VAL A 24 -7.51 23.52 -10.32
CA VAL A 24 -8.81 22.85 -10.29
C VAL A 24 -9.02 22.14 -11.63
N GLU A 25 -9.33 20.86 -11.60
CA GLU A 25 -9.63 20.04 -12.79
C GLU A 25 -8.57 20.07 -13.91
N GLY A 26 -7.32 20.29 -13.53
CA GLY A 26 -6.20 20.40 -14.47
C GLY A 26 -6.18 21.68 -15.29
N MET A 27 -6.97 22.70 -14.89
CA MET A 27 -6.86 24.05 -15.43
C MET A 27 -5.56 24.73 -14.96
N GLU A 28 -5.25 25.87 -15.55
CA GLU A 28 -4.05 26.65 -15.22
C GLU A 28 -3.91 26.86 -13.70
N ALA A 29 -2.73 26.52 -13.17
CA ALA A 29 -2.44 26.67 -11.75
C ALA A 29 -2.20 28.14 -11.40
N PHE A 30 -2.74 28.55 -10.26
CA PHE A 30 -2.62 29.89 -9.70
C PHE A 30 -1.88 29.86 -8.36
N ARG A 31 -1.24 30.97 -8.01
CA ARG A 31 -0.56 31.11 -6.72
C ARG A 31 -1.57 31.36 -5.61
N ILE A 32 -1.34 30.71 -4.48
CA ILE A 32 -2.01 30.97 -3.21
C ILE A 32 -1.00 31.44 -2.18
N SER A 33 -1.46 32.23 -1.21
CA SER A 33 -0.67 32.69 -0.07
C SER A 33 -0.81 31.80 1.16
N SER A 34 -1.96 31.13 1.29
CA SER A 34 -2.24 30.14 2.33
C SER A 34 -3.46 29.29 1.95
N VAL A 35 -3.75 28.28 2.77
CA VAL A 35 -4.98 27.47 2.69
C VAL A 35 -6.26 28.31 2.70
N GLY A 36 -6.25 29.51 3.29
CA GLY A 36 -7.40 30.41 3.34
C GLY A 36 -7.82 30.97 1.97
N ASN A 37 -7.00 30.82 0.93
CA ASN A 37 -7.37 31.19 -0.44
C ASN A 37 -8.19 30.12 -1.17
N LEU A 38 -8.33 28.92 -0.60
CA LEU A 38 -9.02 27.80 -1.22
C LEU A 38 -10.55 27.91 -1.02
N ASP A 39 -11.31 27.70 -2.08
CA ASP A 39 -12.77 27.63 -2.00
C ASP A 39 -13.26 26.35 -1.29
N ASN A 40 -14.51 26.38 -0.86
CA ASN A 40 -15.16 25.26 -0.16
C ASN A 40 -16.10 24.42 -1.06
N ASP A 41 -16.17 24.72 -2.36
CA ASP A 41 -16.92 23.92 -3.35
C ASP A 41 -16.03 22.94 -4.14
N THR A 42 -14.73 22.96 -3.86
CA THR A 42 -13.72 22.05 -4.40
C THR A 42 -13.19 21.10 -3.31
N LEU A 43 -13.06 19.82 -3.63
CA LEU A 43 -12.27 18.88 -2.82
C LEU A 43 -10.81 19.08 -3.16
N TRP A 44 -10.02 19.52 -2.19
CA TRP A 44 -8.61 19.82 -2.34
C TRP A 44 -7.74 18.67 -1.86
N TRP A 45 -6.94 18.10 -2.75
CA TRP A 45 -5.86 17.19 -2.40
C TRP A 45 -4.55 17.96 -2.25
N THR A 46 -3.99 17.96 -1.04
CA THR A 46 -2.80 18.76 -0.68
C THR A 46 -1.56 17.89 -0.57
N ASN A 47 -0.36 18.46 -0.69
CA ASN A 47 0.90 17.78 -0.36
C ASN A 47 1.28 17.82 1.13
N LEU A 48 0.36 18.23 2.01
CA LEU A 48 0.62 18.37 3.45
C LEU A 48 0.67 17.02 4.16
N SER A 49 1.60 16.90 5.10
CA SER A 49 1.77 15.74 5.97
C SER A 49 0.65 15.63 7.01
N PHE A 50 0.60 14.50 7.71
CA PHE A 50 -0.29 14.33 8.86
C PHE A 50 -0.03 15.40 9.93
N SER A 51 1.23 15.72 10.21
CA SER A 51 1.61 16.69 11.24
C SER A 51 1.11 18.09 10.89
N ALA A 52 1.31 18.53 9.65
CA ALA A 52 0.85 19.84 9.18
C ALA A 52 -0.69 19.96 9.20
N ILE A 53 -1.41 18.94 8.71
CA ILE A 53 -2.88 18.91 8.71
C ILE A 53 -3.46 18.94 10.13
N TYR A 54 -2.89 18.17 11.06
CA TYR A 54 -3.36 18.15 12.44
C TYR A 54 -2.99 19.42 13.21
N GLY A 55 -1.74 19.89 13.06
CA GLY A 55 -1.24 21.11 13.70
C GLY A 55 -2.06 22.34 13.35
N ALA A 56 -2.52 22.45 12.10
CA ALA A 56 -3.37 23.53 11.63
C ALA A 56 -4.89 23.28 11.77
N ASN A 57 -5.32 22.21 12.46
CA ASN A 57 -6.73 21.79 12.58
C ASN A 57 -7.46 21.54 11.24
N LEU A 58 -6.74 21.35 10.13
CA LEU A 58 -7.34 21.12 8.81
C LEU A 58 -8.02 19.76 8.68
N HIS A 59 -7.71 18.79 9.54
CA HIS A 59 -8.44 17.52 9.64
C HIS A 59 -9.94 17.70 9.94
N LYS A 60 -10.35 18.85 10.48
CA LYS A 60 -11.77 19.21 10.71
C LYS A 60 -12.42 19.85 9.48
N THR A 61 -11.66 20.10 8.42
CA THR A 61 -12.11 20.74 7.18
C THR A 61 -12.33 19.66 6.11
N PRO A 62 -13.57 19.16 5.91
CA PRO A 62 -13.78 17.90 5.18
C PRO A 62 -13.37 17.95 3.71
N TYR A 63 -13.39 19.14 3.11
CA TYR A 63 -13.02 19.38 1.71
C TYR A 63 -11.51 19.52 1.51
N ILE A 64 -10.70 19.41 2.57
CA ILE A 64 -9.24 19.40 2.48
C ILE A 64 -8.74 18.00 2.83
N LYS A 65 -8.01 17.40 1.90
CA LYS A 65 -7.45 16.06 2.01
C LYS A 65 -5.92 16.12 2.04
N ARG A 66 -5.33 15.26 2.87
CA ARG A 66 -3.89 15.14 3.07
C ARG A 66 -3.18 14.49 1.87
N THR A 67 -1.86 14.55 1.86
CA THR A 67 -1.01 14.01 0.78
C THR A 67 -1.29 12.55 0.41
N THR A 68 -1.68 11.72 1.36
CA THR A 68 -1.93 10.28 1.14
C THR A 68 -3.38 9.91 0.81
N TYR A 69 -4.24 10.89 0.46
CA TYR A 69 -5.65 10.61 0.16
C TYR A 69 -5.84 9.58 -0.97
N LEU A 70 -5.06 9.71 -2.06
CA LEU A 70 -5.13 8.82 -3.21
C LEU A 70 -4.24 7.58 -3.11
N ASN A 71 -3.39 7.49 -2.09
CA ASN A 71 -2.40 6.42 -1.97
C ASN A 71 -2.10 6.11 -0.49
N SER A 72 -3.11 5.67 0.25
CA SER A 72 -3.01 5.50 1.71
C SER A 72 -1.98 4.47 2.19
N TRP A 73 -1.50 3.61 1.30
CA TRP A 73 -0.44 2.65 1.58
C TRP A 73 0.95 3.28 1.42
N LEU A 74 1.09 4.45 0.80
CA LEU A 74 2.36 5.14 0.59
C LEU A 74 2.57 6.23 1.64
N GLN A 75 3.80 6.41 2.09
CA GLN A 75 4.11 7.33 3.19
C GLN A 75 4.28 8.76 2.70
N GLU A 76 4.79 8.97 1.48
CA GLU A 76 5.14 10.31 0.96
C GLU A 76 4.03 10.94 0.10
N GLY A 77 2.89 10.25 -0.08
CA GLY A 77 1.69 10.78 -0.70
C GLY A 77 1.91 11.28 -2.15
N GLN A 78 1.66 12.56 -2.40
CA GLN A 78 1.87 13.17 -3.73
C GLN A 78 3.28 12.97 -4.26
N THR A 79 4.31 12.98 -3.41
CA THR A 79 5.71 12.82 -3.85
C THR A 79 5.94 11.44 -4.46
N ASP A 80 5.38 10.39 -3.86
CA ASP A 80 5.49 9.03 -4.40
C ASP A 80 4.76 8.88 -5.74
N ILE A 81 3.60 9.53 -5.90
CA ILE A 81 2.86 9.56 -7.17
C ILE A 81 3.66 10.31 -8.24
N CYS A 82 4.27 11.44 -7.88
CA CYS A 82 5.12 12.20 -8.79
C CYS A 82 6.31 11.36 -9.26
N GLY A 83 6.99 10.65 -8.34
CA GLY A 83 8.08 9.75 -8.68
C GLY A 83 7.63 8.61 -9.60
N ALA A 84 6.51 7.96 -9.27
CA ALA A 84 5.97 6.83 -10.04
C ALA A 84 5.61 7.19 -11.50
N TRP A 85 5.30 8.46 -11.79
CA TRP A 85 4.93 8.91 -13.14
C TRP A 85 5.97 9.87 -13.75
N GLY A 86 7.14 10.03 -13.14
CA GLY A 86 8.19 10.89 -13.66
C GLY A 86 7.88 12.40 -13.63
N LEU A 87 6.96 12.85 -12.76
CA LEU A 87 6.63 14.26 -12.55
C LEU A 87 7.67 14.92 -11.64
N ILE A 88 8.89 15.07 -12.16
CA ILE A 88 10.04 15.56 -11.40
C ILE A 88 10.46 16.97 -11.83
N ARG A 89 11.02 17.74 -10.89
CA ARG A 89 11.35 19.17 -11.05
C ARG A 89 12.31 19.52 -12.20
N ARG A 90 13.06 18.54 -12.72
CA ARG A 90 13.93 18.75 -13.88
C ARG A 90 13.17 18.86 -15.21
N SER A 91 11.98 18.25 -15.28
CA SER A 91 11.18 18.16 -16.50
C SER A 91 9.91 19.00 -16.42
N TYR A 92 9.44 19.28 -15.20
CA TYR A 92 8.20 19.99 -14.96
C TYR A 92 8.38 21.01 -13.84
N THR A 93 7.82 22.20 -14.03
CA THR A 93 7.67 23.21 -12.97
C THR A 93 6.65 22.74 -11.93
N GLU A 94 6.72 23.28 -10.71
CA GLU A 94 5.71 23.01 -9.67
C GLU A 94 4.29 23.43 -10.10
N LYS A 95 4.20 24.46 -10.97
CA LYS A 95 2.95 24.87 -11.61
C LYS A 95 2.38 23.70 -12.43
N GLU A 96 3.14 23.21 -13.40
CA GLU A 96 2.72 22.11 -14.30
C GLU A 96 2.41 20.81 -13.53
N ILE A 97 3.22 20.46 -12.52
CA ILE A 97 2.95 19.29 -11.67
C ILE A 97 1.60 19.44 -10.98
N THR A 98 1.29 20.62 -10.44
CA THR A 98 0.01 20.88 -9.78
C THR A 98 -1.17 20.74 -10.74
N GLU A 99 -1.04 21.22 -11.98
CA GLU A 99 -2.05 21.07 -13.03
C GLU A 99 -2.28 19.59 -13.39
N ILE A 100 -1.20 18.84 -13.61
CA ILE A 100 -1.27 17.41 -13.95
C ILE A 100 -1.94 16.62 -12.82
N LEU A 101 -1.51 16.82 -11.56
CA LEU A 101 -2.07 16.12 -10.41
C LEU A 101 -3.55 16.46 -10.19
N SER A 102 -3.93 17.73 -10.40
CA SER A 102 -5.33 18.16 -10.34
C SER A 102 -6.19 17.43 -11.38
N GLY A 103 -5.74 17.40 -12.65
CA GLY A 103 -6.44 16.69 -13.71
C GLY A 103 -6.53 15.17 -13.48
N VAL A 104 -5.50 14.56 -12.91
CA VAL A 104 -5.54 13.15 -12.49
C VAL A 104 -6.54 12.94 -11.36
N PHE A 105 -6.51 13.78 -10.33
CA PHE A 105 -7.42 13.67 -9.19
C PHE A 105 -8.88 13.77 -9.62
N SER A 106 -9.21 14.72 -10.49
CA SER A 106 -10.56 14.86 -11.04
C SER A 106 -11.01 13.62 -11.81
N ARG A 107 -10.13 13.03 -12.63
CA ARG A 107 -10.43 11.78 -13.34
C ARG A 107 -10.66 10.61 -12.38
N VAL A 108 -9.81 10.46 -11.36
CA VAL A 108 -9.97 9.41 -10.34
C VAL A 108 -11.32 9.55 -9.63
N MET A 109 -11.68 10.76 -9.21
CA MET A 109 -12.94 10.99 -8.50
C MET A 109 -14.16 10.84 -9.41
N TRP A 110 -14.05 11.19 -10.70
CA TRP A 110 -15.10 10.92 -11.68
C TRP A 110 -15.38 9.42 -11.84
N TYR A 111 -14.34 8.60 -11.95
CA TYR A 111 -14.48 7.15 -11.96
C TYR A 111 -15.01 6.62 -10.62
N ALA A 112 -14.51 7.13 -9.49
CA ALA A 112 -14.98 6.73 -8.16
C ALA A 112 -16.49 7.01 -7.96
N LYS A 113 -16.97 8.14 -8.48
CA LYS A 113 -18.39 8.49 -8.54
C LYS A 113 -19.17 7.51 -9.42
N THR A 114 -18.70 7.26 -10.64
CA THR A 114 -19.40 6.45 -11.64
C THR A 114 -19.51 4.98 -11.22
N VAL A 115 -18.45 4.45 -10.61
CA VAL A 115 -18.34 3.03 -10.26
C VAL A 115 -18.88 2.74 -8.84
N TYR A 116 -18.50 3.56 -7.85
CA TYR A 116 -18.81 3.29 -6.44
C TYR A 116 -19.86 4.23 -5.85
N GLY A 117 -20.36 5.22 -6.61
CA GLY A 117 -21.30 6.21 -6.10
C GLY A 117 -20.68 7.15 -5.04
N ILE A 118 -19.36 7.36 -5.08
CA ILE A 118 -18.67 8.35 -4.23
C ILE A 118 -18.90 9.73 -4.85
N ASP A 119 -20.05 10.33 -4.52
CA ASP A 119 -20.51 11.60 -5.12
C ASP A 119 -20.40 12.79 -4.16
N GLY A 120 -19.37 13.61 -4.38
CA GLY A 120 -19.11 14.85 -3.63
C GLY A 120 -20.27 15.85 -3.66
N SER A 121 -21.12 15.81 -4.70
CA SER A 121 -22.18 16.82 -4.89
C SER A 121 -23.33 16.67 -3.90
N ARG A 122 -23.44 15.49 -3.26
CA ARG A 122 -24.42 15.22 -2.20
C ARG A 122 -23.81 15.38 -0.82
N CYS A 123 -22.62 14.83 -0.62
CA CYS A 123 -21.85 14.96 0.60
C CYS A 123 -20.36 14.86 0.32
N VAL A 124 -19.57 15.67 1.02
CA VAL A 124 -18.11 15.64 0.93
C VAL A 124 -17.60 14.24 1.31
N PRO A 125 -16.62 13.67 0.57
CA PRO A 125 -15.98 12.42 0.95
C PRO A 125 -15.58 12.43 2.43
N MET A 126 -16.04 11.40 3.12
CA MET A 126 -16.16 11.33 4.56
C MET A 126 -14.88 10.80 5.24
N HIS A 127 -14.05 10.09 4.49
CA HIS A 127 -12.89 9.37 4.98
C HIS A 127 -11.58 10.10 4.65
N ASP A 128 -10.52 9.70 5.35
CA ASP A 128 -9.19 10.32 5.22
C ASP A 128 -8.45 9.90 3.95
N ASN A 129 -8.94 8.87 3.26
CA ASN A 129 -8.36 8.33 2.05
C ASN A 129 -9.40 7.58 1.20
N LEU A 130 -9.10 7.44 -0.09
CA LEU A 130 -9.98 6.85 -1.09
C LEU A 130 -10.21 5.35 -0.88
N ALA A 131 -9.22 4.60 -0.38
CA ALA A 131 -9.39 3.17 -0.07
C ALA A 131 -10.49 2.93 0.98
N ASP A 132 -10.60 3.79 2.00
CA ASP A 132 -11.69 3.71 2.98
C ASP A 132 -13.05 4.11 2.38
N GLU A 133 -13.07 5.11 1.49
CA GLU A 133 -14.30 5.48 0.76
C GLU A 133 -14.82 4.28 -0.06
N ILE A 134 -13.93 3.64 -0.82
CA ILE A 134 -14.26 2.49 -1.66
C ILE A 134 -14.69 1.30 -0.79
N ARG A 135 -13.93 0.99 0.27
CA ARG A 135 -14.28 -0.09 1.21
C ARG A 135 -15.68 0.08 1.80
N CYS A 136 -16.06 1.29 2.20
CA CYS A 136 -17.40 1.53 2.77
C CYS A 136 -18.54 1.46 1.74
N LYS A 137 -18.23 1.51 0.45
CA LYS A 137 -19.21 1.29 -0.62
C LYS A 137 -19.37 -0.18 -0.97
N ILE A 138 -18.27 -0.92 -0.98
CA ILE A 138 -18.27 -2.35 -1.32
C ILE A 138 -18.76 -3.19 -0.14
N LEU A 139 -18.23 -2.93 1.05
CA LEU A 139 -18.57 -3.59 2.30
C LEU A 139 -19.06 -2.52 3.29
N PRO A 140 -20.35 -2.14 3.26
CA PRO A 140 -20.85 -1.08 4.15
C PRO A 140 -20.86 -1.50 5.62
N GLU A 141 -20.91 -2.80 5.89
CA GLU A 141 -20.84 -3.35 7.24
C GLU A 141 -19.39 -3.42 7.73
N LYS A 142 -19.23 -3.21 9.04
CA LYS A 142 -17.94 -3.37 9.70
C LYS A 142 -17.59 -4.85 9.78
N ASP A 143 -16.32 -5.18 9.59
CA ASP A 143 -15.83 -6.52 9.88
C ASP A 143 -16.06 -6.79 11.39
N PRO A 144 -16.62 -7.96 11.76
CA PRO A 144 -16.91 -8.26 13.16
C PRO A 144 -15.64 -8.55 13.96
N HIS A 145 -15.68 -8.25 15.25
CA HIS A 145 -14.76 -8.83 16.22
C HIS A 145 -15.15 -10.28 16.46
N ILE A 146 -14.19 -11.21 16.41
CA ILE A 146 -14.46 -12.64 16.60
C ILE A 146 -14.32 -12.98 18.08
N ALA A 147 -13.13 -12.75 18.63
CA ALA A 147 -12.80 -12.88 20.04
C ALA A 147 -11.50 -12.11 20.31
N PRO A 148 -11.26 -11.58 21.54
CA PRO A 148 -10.09 -10.77 21.83
C PRO A 148 -8.74 -11.42 21.44
N GLU A 149 -8.60 -12.72 21.65
CA GLU A 149 -7.39 -13.48 21.32
C GLU A 149 -7.19 -13.64 19.81
N VAL A 150 -8.29 -13.84 19.08
CA VAL A 150 -8.29 -13.98 17.61
C VAL A 150 -8.01 -12.63 16.96
N ASP A 151 -8.66 -11.57 17.42
CA ASP A 151 -8.46 -10.21 16.94
C ASP A 151 -7.01 -9.75 17.18
N GLY A 152 -6.45 -10.08 18.35
CA GLY A 152 -5.03 -9.83 18.65
C GLY A 152 -4.09 -10.58 17.72
N ALA A 153 -4.40 -11.83 17.38
CA ALA A 153 -3.62 -12.63 16.45
C ALA A 153 -3.70 -12.10 15.00
N LEU A 154 -4.90 -11.74 14.54
CA LEU A 154 -5.15 -11.14 13.22
C LEU A 154 -4.43 -9.80 13.08
N SER A 155 -4.52 -8.94 14.10
CA SER A 155 -3.81 -7.66 14.14
C SER A 155 -2.29 -7.83 14.10
N ALA A 156 -1.75 -8.84 14.80
CA ALA A 156 -0.31 -9.14 14.79
C ALA A 156 0.17 -9.71 13.45
N ALA A 157 -0.68 -10.44 12.73
CA ALA A 157 -0.35 -11.03 11.44
C ALA A 157 -0.49 -10.06 10.26
N HIS A 158 -1.36 -9.04 10.39
CA HIS A 158 -1.66 -8.05 9.36
C HIS A 158 -0.56 -6.99 9.24
N GLN A 159 0.05 -6.92 8.05
CA GLN A 159 1.08 -5.94 7.72
C GLN A 159 1.00 -5.59 6.22
N TYR A 160 1.00 -4.31 5.88
CA TYR A 160 1.05 -3.91 4.46
C TYR A 160 2.43 -4.11 3.83
N TYR A 161 3.48 -4.07 4.65
CA TYR A 161 4.86 -4.14 4.19
C TYR A 161 5.72 -4.99 5.11
N THR A 162 6.69 -5.68 4.53
CA THR A 162 7.88 -6.13 5.24
C THR A 162 8.96 -5.05 5.09
N TYR A 163 9.52 -4.60 6.21
CA TYR A 163 10.67 -3.70 6.21
C TYR A 163 11.96 -4.52 6.31
N CYS A 164 12.82 -4.40 5.33
CA CYS A 164 14.06 -5.17 5.24
C CYS A 164 15.17 -4.52 6.09
N LEU A 165 16.19 -5.29 6.44
CA LEU A 165 17.40 -4.77 7.08
C LEU A 165 18.28 -4.16 5.99
N THR A 166 18.15 -2.86 5.79
CA THR A 166 18.96 -2.13 4.81
C THR A 166 20.15 -1.46 5.47
N PRO A 167 21.37 -1.63 4.95
CA PRO A 167 22.53 -0.87 5.41
C PRO A 167 22.30 0.65 5.29
N HIS A 168 23.03 1.40 6.12
CA HIS A 168 23.18 2.83 5.88
C HIS A 168 23.82 3.04 4.50
N TYR A 169 23.33 4.03 3.74
CA TYR A 169 23.78 4.27 2.38
C TYR A 169 24.07 5.74 2.14
N ASN A 170 25.06 5.98 1.29
CA ASN A 170 25.37 7.32 0.80
C ASN A 170 24.34 7.74 -0.25
N ARG A 171 23.59 8.82 0.00
CA ARG A 171 22.61 9.38 -0.94
C ARG A 171 23.25 9.99 -2.19
N GLU A 172 24.55 10.24 -2.16
CA GLU A 172 25.30 10.70 -3.33
C GLU A 172 25.57 9.56 -4.31
N GLU A 173 25.69 8.32 -3.83
CA GLU A 173 26.03 7.14 -4.64
C GLU A 173 24.82 6.27 -4.97
N MET A 174 23.83 6.22 -4.07
CA MET A 174 22.67 5.34 -4.16
C MET A 174 21.39 6.16 -4.24
N VAL A 175 20.39 5.62 -4.93
CA VAL A 175 19.04 6.17 -4.94
C VAL A 175 18.02 5.13 -4.51
N VAL A 176 16.93 5.60 -3.93
CA VAL A 176 15.79 4.76 -3.57
C VAL A 176 14.88 4.66 -4.78
N VAL A 177 14.70 3.45 -5.29
CA VAL A 177 13.83 3.17 -6.45
C VAL A 177 12.70 2.26 -6.03
N ARG A 178 11.48 2.57 -6.48
CA ARG A 178 10.29 1.75 -6.26
C ARG A 178 9.84 1.14 -7.57
N PHE A 179 9.96 -0.17 -7.66
CA PHE A 179 9.41 -0.97 -8.75
C PHE A 179 8.02 -1.48 -8.34
N SER A 180 7.05 -1.41 -9.25
CA SER A 180 5.65 -1.75 -8.95
C SER A 180 5.10 -2.79 -9.90
N ALA A 181 4.27 -3.69 -9.43
CA ALA A 181 3.54 -4.60 -10.31
C ALA A 181 2.51 -3.80 -11.15
N PRO A 182 2.13 -4.29 -12.35
CA PRO A 182 1.06 -3.67 -13.13
C PRO A 182 -0.25 -3.63 -12.35
N ALA A 183 -0.64 -2.45 -11.88
CA ALA A 183 -1.61 -2.29 -10.79
C ALA A 183 -2.97 -2.95 -11.03
N VAL A 184 -3.54 -2.82 -12.24
CA VAL A 184 -4.85 -3.41 -12.54
C VAL A 184 -4.79 -4.94 -12.58
N ALA A 185 -3.75 -5.50 -13.19
CA ALA A 185 -3.58 -6.95 -13.24
C ALA A 185 -3.32 -7.51 -11.83
N TYR A 186 -2.45 -6.84 -11.07
CA TYR A 186 -2.11 -7.21 -9.71
C TYR A 186 -3.32 -7.13 -8.76
N ALA A 187 -4.12 -6.06 -8.84
CA ALA A 187 -5.33 -5.93 -8.04
C ALA A 187 -6.34 -7.06 -8.33
N ARG A 188 -6.52 -7.44 -9.60
CA ARG A 188 -7.37 -8.59 -9.97
C ARG A 188 -6.86 -9.88 -9.36
N GLU A 189 -5.55 -10.10 -9.42
CA GLU A 189 -4.93 -11.27 -8.82
C GLU A 189 -5.20 -11.31 -7.31
N MET A 190 -4.96 -10.22 -6.59
CA MET A 190 -5.21 -10.14 -5.13
C MET A 190 -6.66 -10.40 -4.76
N LEU A 191 -7.61 -9.91 -5.56
CA LEU A 191 -9.04 -10.08 -5.32
C LEU A 191 -9.59 -11.45 -5.75
N SER A 192 -8.84 -12.18 -6.59
CA SER A 192 -9.17 -13.56 -6.97
C SER A 192 -8.72 -14.61 -5.94
N MET A 193 -8.00 -14.19 -4.90
CA MET A 193 -7.45 -15.09 -3.89
C MET A 193 -8.55 -15.70 -3.03
N ILE A 194 -8.32 -16.95 -2.62
CA ILE A 194 -9.08 -17.57 -1.55
C ILE A 194 -8.72 -16.92 -0.21
N VAL A 195 -9.71 -16.79 0.67
CA VAL A 195 -9.61 -16.16 1.98
C VAL A 195 -10.19 -17.06 3.06
N PRO A 196 -9.82 -16.87 4.34
CA PRO A 196 -10.42 -17.64 5.43
C PRO A 196 -11.87 -17.24 5.66
N GLY A 197 -12.71 -18.23 5.94
CA GLY A 197 -14.04 -18.01 6.50
C GLY A 197 -14.01 -17.43 7.92
N ASP A 198 -15.18 -17.17 8.47
CA ASP A 198 -15.40 -16.38 9.68
C ASP A 198 -15.40 -17.19 10.99
N GLN A 199 -15.79 -18.47 10.95
CA GLN A 199 -15.76 -19.33 12.14
C GLN A 199 -14.34 -19.82 12.42
N VAL A 200 -13.97 -19.89 13.71
CA VAL A 200 -12.62 -20.22 14.14
C VAL A 200 -12.60 -21.23 15.28
N GLU A 201 -11.69 -22.19 15.17
CA GLU A 201 -11.38 -23.20 16.17
C GLU A 201 -9.95 -22.98 16.69
N TYR A 202 -9.78 -23.00 18.02
CA TYR A 202 -8.46 -22.86 18.62
C TYR A 202 -7.83 -24.23 18.90
N PHE A 203 -6.58 -24.40 18.45
CA PHE A 203 -5.75 -25.56 18.73
C PHE A 203 -4.63 -25.14 19.68
N SER A 204 -4.70 -25.65 20.91
CA SER A 204 -3.74 -25.36 21.98
C SER A 204 -2.38 -26.04 21.74
N ALA A 205 -1.37 -25.62 22.51
CA ALA A 205 -0.06 -26.24 22.48
C ALA A 205 -0.12 -27.75 22.79
N ASP A 206 -0.98 -28.18 23.72
CA ASP A 206 -1.16 -29.59 24.08
C ASP A 206 -1.81 -30.40 22.97
N GLN A 207 -2.74 -29.79 22.22
CA GLN A 207 -3.39 -30.45 21.08
C GLN A 207 -2.46 -30.59 19.87
N ILE A 208 -1.55 -29.62 19.68
CA ILE A 208 -0.57 -29.64 18.57
C ILE A 208 0.70 -30.41 18.96
N ALA A 209 1.02 -30.56 20.25
CA ALA A 209 2.24 -31.24 20.71
C ALA A 209 2.47 -32.66 20.14
N PRO A 210 1.44 -33.52 19.99
CA PRO A 210 1.61 -34.86 19.41
C PRO A 210 1.93 -34.85 17.91
N ILE A 211 1.75 -33.73 17.22
CA ILE A 211 2.00 -33.60 15.78
C ILE A 211 3.51 -33.50 15.57
N ALA A 212 4.09 -34.51 14.92
CA ALA A 212 5.53 -34.60 14.67
C ALA A 212 6.06 -33.45 13.81
N ASP A 213 5.40 -33.17 12.68
CA ASP A 213 5.73 -32.05 11.81
C ASP A 213 4.59 -31.04 11.78
N LYS A 214 4.66 -30.09 12.71
CA LYS A 214 3.65 -29.06 12.91
C LYS A 214 3.60 -28.07 11.74
N VAL A 215 4.75 -27.77 11.12
CA VAL A 215 4.82 -26.88 9.96
C VAL A 215 4.11 -27.53 8.78
N HIS A 216 4.42 -28.80 8.49
CA HIS A 216 3.73 -29.57 7.46
C HIS A 216 2.23 -29.68 7.73
N TRP A 217 1.83 -29.90 8.99
CA TRP A 217 0.41 -29.91 9.37
C TRP A 217 -0.29 -28.58 9.09
N VAL A 218 0.34 -27.45 9.44
CA VAL A 218 -0.23 -26.14 9.11
C VAL A 218 -0.32 -25.96 7.59
N LEU A 219 0.77 -26.19 6.85
CA LEU A 219 0.82 -25.93 5.41
C LEU A 219 -0.12 -26.80 4.57
N ASN A 220 -0.40 -28.03 5.02
CA ASN A 220 -1.29 -28.97 4.32
C ASN A 220 -2.68 -29.06 4.95
N ASN A 221 -3.03 -28.15 5.87
CA ASN A 221 -4.34 -28.14 6.48
C ASN A 221 -5.40 -27.83 5.41
N PRO A 222 -6.48 -28.64 5.30
CA PRO A 222 -7.57 -28.38 4.35
C PRO A 222 -8.38 -27.13 4.68
N ARG A 223 -8.20 -26.56 5.87
CA ARG A 223 -8.79 -25.30 6.30
C ARG A 223 -7.70 -24.24 6.49
N PRO A 224 -8.01 -22.95 6.28
CA PRO A 224 -7.04 -21.89 6.50
C PRO A 224 -6.59 -21.82 7.97
N VAL A 225 -5.31 -21.56 8.18
CA VAL A 225 -4.69 -21.54 9.50
C VAL A 225 -3.93 -20.24 9.73
N LEU A 226 -4.15 -19.66 10.90
CA LEU A 226 -3.31 -18.61 11.49
C LEU A 226 -2.51 -19.23 12.63
N ALA A 227 -1.18 -19.28 12.49
CA ALA A 227 -0.31 -19.99 13.40
C ALA A 227 0.51 -19.03 14.27
N LYS A 228 0.63 -19.34 15.55
CA LYS A 228 1.60 -18.70 16.43
C LYS A 228 2.93 -19.41 16.27
N VAL A 229 3.96 -18.67 15.88
CA VAL A 229 5.26 -19.21 15.53
C VAL A 229 6.41 -18.54 16.26
N SER A 230 7.47 -19.32 16.46
CA SER A 230 8.82 -18.83 16.71
C SER A 230 9.65 -19.06 15.45
N VAL A 231 10.44 -18.07 15.05
CA VAL A 231 11.30 -18.14 13.86
C VAL A 231 12.75 -17.97 14.31
N SER A 232 13.59 -18.92 13.94
CA SER A 232 15.03 -18.93 14.25
C SER A 232 15.84 -19.45 13.06
N ASN A 233 17.16 -19.33 13.14
CA ASN A 233 18.08 -19.87 12.12
C ASN A 233 17.71 -19.48 10.68
N ILE A 234 17.35 -18.20 10.47
CA ILE A 234 17.08 -17.67 9.13
C ILE A 234 18.38 -17.77 8.31
N ASN A 235 18.28 -18.27 7.08
CA ASN A 235 19.39 -18.38 6.15
C ASN A 235 20.13 -17.02 6.04
N PRO A 236 21.44 -16.97 6.33
CA PRO A 236 22.22 -15.73 6.34
C PRO A 236 22.14 -14.91 5.05
N ASP A 237 21.98 -15.57 3.89
CA ASP A 237 21.93 -14.88 2.59
C ASP A 237 20.63 -14.08 2.40
N TYR A 238 19.58 -14.44 3.14
CA TYR A 238 18.23 -13.90 2.97
C TYR A 238 17.70 -13.18 4.22
N VAL A 239 18.45 -13.20 5.32
CA VAL A 239 18.05 -12.58 6.60
C VAL A 239 17.68 -11.11 6.45
N ASN A 240 18.40 -10.38 5.60
CA ASN A 240 18.16 -8.96 5.37
C ASN A 240 16.85 -8.69 4.60
N VAL A 241 16.44 -9.61 3.74
CA VAL A 241 15.21 -9.47 2.94
C VAL A 241 14.01 -9.94 3.75
N ILE A 242 14.09 -11.11 4.39
CA ILE A 242 12.99 -11.68 5.18
C ILE A 242 12.68 -10.80 6.39
N ALA A 243 13.74 -10.39 7.12
CA ALA A 243 13.68 -9.45 8.24
C ALA A 243 12.46 -9.65 9.16
N PHE A 244 12.16 -10.91 9.52
CA PHE A 244 10.99 -11.25 10.31
C PHE A 244 11.02 -10.50 11.65
N ALA A 245 9.86 -9.96 12.05
CA ALA A 245 9.67 -9.04 13.19
C ALA A 245 10.27 -7.62 13.05
N ASN A 246 11.02 -7.32 11.98
CA ASN A 246 11.43 -5.93 11.72
C ASN A 246 10.22 -5.07 11.35
N GLY A 247 10.16 -3.85 11.87
CA GLY A 247 8.99 -2.97 11.73
C GLY A 247 7.77 -3.37 12.58
N ALA A 248 7.91 -4.32 13.51
CA ALA A 248 6.91 -4.54 14.55
C ALA A 248 6.75 -3.29 15.44
N LYS A 249 5.56 -3.08 16.00
CA LYS A 249 5.32 -1.97 16.94
C LYS A 249 6.27 -2.09 18.13
N ALA A 250 6.82 -0.97 18.59
CA ALA A 250 7.74 -0.94 19.73
C ALA A 250 7.14 -1.67 20.94
N GLY A 251 7.90 -2.60 21.53
CA GLY A 251 7.45 -3.43 22.65
C GLY A 251 6.63 -4.68 22.29
N SER A 252 6.45 -4.98 21.00
CA SER A 252 5.76 -6.20 20.53
C SER A 252 6.70 -7.10 19.72
N ASN A 253 6.73 -8.39 20.05
CA ASN A 253 7.33 -9.42 19.20
C ASN A 253 6.23 -10.06 18.35
N ARG A 254 6.29 -9.81 17.04
CA ARG A 254 5.40 -10.44 16.07
C ARG A 254 5.59 -11.95 16.10
N SER A 255 4.51 -12.66 16.35
CA SER A 255 4.53 -14.13 16.50
C SER A 255 3.35 -14.82 15.83
N TRP A 256 2.46 -14.11 15.13
CA TRP A 256 1.36 -14.70 14.39
C TRP A 256 1.55 -14.52 12.89
N VAL A 257 1.36 -15.60 12.13
CA VAL A 257 1.52 -15.63 10.67
C VAL A 257 0.39 -16.42 10.02
N SER A 258 -0.05 -15.98 8.85
CA SER A 258 -0.95 -16.75 7.99
C SER A 258 -0.18 -17.84 7.24
N GLN A 259 -0.87 -18.89 6.79
CA GLN A 259 -0.28 -19.97 5.98
C GLN A 259 0.59 -19.50 4.79
N PRO A 260 0.19 -18.52 3.95
CA PRO A 260 1.03 -18.05 2.85
C PRO A 260 2.40 -17.54 3.32
N GLU A 261 2.43 -16.86 4.46
CA GLU A 261 3.67 -16.37 5.03
C GLU A 261 4.48 -17.47 5.72
N LEU A 262 3.82 -18.42 6.39
CA LEU A 262 4.50 -19.59 6.93
C LEU A 262 5.19 -20.39 5.83
N LEU A 263 4.56 -20.53 4.66
CA LEU A 263 5.15 -21.21 3.51
C LEU A 263 6.48 -20.56 3.12
N LEU A 264 6.51 -19.23 3.01
CA LEU A 264 7.75 -18.49 2.76
C LEU A 264 8.77 -18.72 3.86
N LEU A 265 8.40 -18.51 5.13
CA LEU A 265 9.34 -18.63 6.25
C LEU A 265 9.95 -20.03 6.34
N SER A 266 9.16 -21.08 6.13
CA SER A 266 9.61 -22.48 6.20
C SER A 266 10.67 -22.85 5.14
N GLN A 267 10.78 -22.08 4.06
CA GLN A 267 11.79 -22.31 3.03
C GLN A 267 13.17 -21.75 3.40
N TYR A 268 13.22 -20.78 4.32
CA TYR A 268 14.44 -20.01 4.60
C TYR A 268 14.79 -19.93 6.08
N ALA A 269 13.97 -20.48 6.97
CA ALA A 269 14.17 -20.41 8.42
C ALA A 269 13.66 -21.67 9.11
N GLN A 270 14.16 -21.91 10.32
CA GLN A 270 13.56 -22.87 11.22
C GLN A 270 12.32 -22.23 11.86
N VAL A 271 11.17 -22.87 11.72
CA VAL A 271 9.90 -22.39 12.27
C VAL A 271 9.32 -23.41 13.23
N GLU A 272 8.98 -22.96 14.42
CA GLU A 272 8.28 -23.75 15.42
C GLU A 272 6.86 -23.24 15.61
N VAL A 273 5.87 -24.11 15.50
CA VAL A 273 4.44 -23.77 15.71
C VAL A 273 4.06 -24.08 17.15
N ALA A 274 3.57 -23.07 17.86
CA ALA A 274 3.18 -23.15 19.28
C ALA A 274 1.68 -23.45 19.45
N CYS A 275 0.82 -22.68 18.80
CA CYS A 275 -0.63 -22.86 18.78
C CYS A 275 -1.20 -22.33 17.46
N ALA A 276 -2.47 -22.60 17.18
CA ALA A 276 -3.08 -22.17 15.92
C ALA A 276 -4.57 -21.84 16.08
N PHE A 277 -5.04 -20.91 15.24
CA PHE A 277 -6.44 -20.70 14.95
C PHE A 277 -6.72 -21.30 13.56
N VAL A 278 -7.69 -22.21 13.49
CA VAL A 278 -8.10 -22.89 12.25
C VAL A 278 -9.49 -22.40 11.89
N PHE A 279 -9.62 -21.80 10.70
CA PHE A 279 -10.88 -21.22 10.24
C PHE A 279 -11.80 -22.28 9.62
N SER A 280 -13.07 -21.96 9.36
CA SER A 280 -14.07 -22.91 8.81
C SER A 280 -13.67 -23.54 7.48
N GLY A 281 -13.08 -22.74 6.58
CA GLY A 281 -12.74 -23.17 5.23
C GLY A 281 -12.18 -22.03 4.38
N TYR A 282 -11.80 -22.39 3.15
CA TYR A 282 -11.39 -21.43 2.14
C TYR A 282 -12.61 -20.95 1.35
N GLU A 283 -12.74 -19.64 1.23
CA GLU A 283 -13.83 -18.97 0.54
C GLU A 283 -13.27 -18.02 -0.53
N THR A 284 -14.06 -17.71 -1.55
CA THR A 284 -13.74 -16.63 -2.48
C THR A 284 -14.40 -15.34 -2.01
N LEU A 285 -13.85 -14.19 -2.39
CA LEU A 285 -14.55 -12.93 -2.18
C LEU A 285 -15.91 -12.93 -2.91
N GLU A 286 -16.87 -12.22 -2.34
CA GLU A 286 -18.17 -12.00 -3.00
C GLU A 286 -17.98 -11.24 -4.32
N ALA A 287 -18.87 -11.45 -5.29
CA ALA A 287 -18.85 -10.74 -6.57
C ALA A 287 -18.90 -9.20 -6.42
N SER A 288 -19.47 -8.69 -5.32
CA SER A 288 -19.48 -7.27 -4.96
C SER A 288 -18.06 -6.69 -4.80
N CYS A 289 -17.10 -7.52 -4.42
CA CYS A 289 -15.69 -7.18 -4.20
C CYS A 289 -14.84 -7.28 -5.48
N GLU A 290 -15.43 -7.57 -6.63
CA GLU A 290 -14.69 -7.64 -7.88
C GLU A 290 -14.21 -6.26 -8.33
N LEU A 291 -13.00 -6.22 -8.91
CA LEU A 291 -12.49 -5.01 -9.53
C LEU A 291 -13.32 -4.65 -10.76
N PRO A 292 -13.65 -3.37 -10.98
CA PRO A 292 -14.28 -2.92 -12.21
C PRO A 292 -13.49 -3.32 -13.46
N MET A 293 -14.21 -3.53 -14.57
CA MET A 293 -13.56 -3.81 -15.83
C MET A 293 -12.85 -2.56 -16.38
N PHE A 294 -11.54 -2.66 -16.54
CA PHE A 294 -10.72 -1.75 -17.34
C PHE A 294 -10.34 -2.43 -18.64
N SER A 295 -10.48 -1.73 -19.77
CA SER A 295 -9.84 -2.11 -21.03
C SER A 295 -8.31 -2.09 -20.90
N ALA A 296 -7.61 -2.76 -21.82
CA ALA A 296 -6.15 -2.78 -21.82
C ALA A 296 -5.54 -1.36 -21.84
N LEU A 297 -6.11 -0.45 -22.63
CA LEU A 297 -5.66 0.95 -22.69
C LEU A 297 -5.94 1.71 -21.38
N GLN A 298 -7.14 1.53 -20.80
CA GLN A 298 -7.46 2.15 -19.51
C GLN A 298 -6.55 1.66 -18.39
N ALA A 299 -6.16 0.38 -18.41
CA ALA A 299 -5.29 -0.21 -17.39
C ALA A 299 -3.89 0.42 -17.33
N MET A 300 -3.47 1.12 -18.40
CA MET A 300 -2.21 1.88 -18.44
C MET A 300 -2.35 3.32 -17.94
N SER A 301 -3.57 3.75 -17.59
CA SER A 301 -3.81 5.13 -17.16
C SER A 301 -3.54 5.33 -15.67
N PRO A 302 -2.99 6.50 -15.26
CA PRO A 302 -2.84 6.90 -13.87
C PRO A 302 -4.11 6.73 -13.01
N GLY A 303 -5.27 7.01 -13.60
CA GLY A 303 -6.56 6.91 -12.91
C GLY A 303 -6.95 5.46 -12.58
N ALA A 304 -6.75 4.54 -13.52
CA ALA A 304 -7.03 3.12 -13.30
C ALA A 304 -6.05 2.50 -12.29
N GLU A 305 -4.77 2.87 -12.36
CA GLU A 305 -3.77 2.46 -11.37
C GLU A 305 -4.18 2.85 -9.94
N ILE A 306 -4.47 4.13 -9.71
CA ILE A 306 -4.87 4.63 -8.39
C ILE A 306 -6.14 3.93 -7.89
N LEU A 307 -7.15 3.78 -8.74
CA LEU A 307 -8.40 3.15 -8.34
C LEU A 307 -8.25 1.67 -8.02
N ALA A 308 -7.56 0.93 -8.88
CA ALA A 308 -7.34 -0.49 -8.66
C ALA A 308 -6.59 -0.75 -7.36
N MET A 309 -5.55 0.05 -7.09
CA MET A 309 -4.80 -0.07 -5.84
C MET A 309 -5.64 0.31 -4.61
N ASN A 310 -6.41 1.41 -4.64
CA ASN A 310 -7.29 1.76 -3.52
C ASN A 310 -8.40 0.72 -3.29
N HIS A 311 -8.89 0.08 -4.35
CA HIS A 311 -9.92 -0.95 -4.26
C HIS A 311 -9.44 -2.15 -3.46
N TRP A 312 -8.36 -2.80 -3.89
CA TRP A 312 -7.91 -4.03 -3.22
C TRP A 312 -7.32 -3.73 -1.84
N VAL A 313 -6.58 -2.61 -1.69
CA VAL A 313 -6.07 -2.19 -0.38
C VAL A 313 -7.21 -1.87 0.59
N GLY A 314 -8.30 -1.28 0.10
CA GLY A 314 -9.51 -1.01 0.89
C GLY A 314 -10.15 -2.29 1.43
N LEU A 315 -10.10 -3.39 0.66
CA LEU A 315 -10.61 -4.69 1.08
C LEU A 315 -9.64 -5.48 1.97
N SER A 316 -8.37 -5.11 1.96
CA SER A 316 -7.29 -5.79 2.71
C SER A 316 -6.86 -5.05 3.99
N ARG A 317 -7.69 -4.16 4.52
CA ARG A 317 -7.37 -3.34 5.70
C ARG A 317 -8.28 -3.56 6.89
N GLU A 318 -7.86 -3.01 8.03
CA GLU A 318 -8.69 -2.86 9.21
C GLU A 318 -9.96 -2.03 8.93
N ASN A 319 -10.98 -2.18 9.79
CA ASN A 319 -12.16 -1.32 9.75
C ASN A 319 -11.77 0.16 9.68
N CYS A 320 -12.48 0.95 8.88
CA CYS A 320 -12.21 2.37 8.81
C CYS A 320 -12.70 3.09 10.08
N TYR A 321 -12.16 4.28 10.37
CA TYR A 321 -12.50 5.05 11.57
C TYR A 321 -14.02 5.29 11.73
N ARG A 322 -14.76 5.50 10.64
CA ARG A 322 -16.19 5.80 10.76
C ARG A 322 -17.04 4.57 11.08
N LEU A 323 -16.60 3.39 10.67
CA LEU A 323 -17.24 2.12 11.03
C LEU A 323 -16.90 1.75 12.49
N GLU A 324 -15.72 2.17 12.95
CA GLU A 324 -15.24 1.91 14.30
C GLU A 324 -14.43 3.09 14.88
N PRO A 325 -15.10 4.06 15.56
CA PRO A 325 -14.54 5.37 15.91
C PRO A 325 -13.51 5.40 17.05
N LYS A 326 -12.70 4.34 17.18
CA LYS A 326 -11.60 4.25 18.14
C LYS A 326 -10.23 4.44 17.45
N SER A 327 -9.15 4.50 18.23
CA SER A 327 -7.80 4.49 17.68
C SER A 327 -7.58 3.23 16.83
N THR A 328 -6.68 3.33 15.86
CA THR A 328 -6.43 2.28 14.86
C THR A 328 -6.13 0.91 15.49
N GLU A 329 -5.57 0.87 16.70
CA GLU A 329 -5.27 -0.36 17.43
C GLU A 329 -6.49 -1.14 17.93
N TYR A 330 -7.67 -0.52 18.00
CA TYR A 330 -8.91 -1.19 18.38
C TYR A 330 -9.76 -1.60 17.18
N ARG A 331 -9.39 -1.19 15.97
CA ARG A 331 -10.20 -1.48 14.78
C ARG A 331 -10.02 -2.93 14.38
N ALA A 332 -11.12 -3.63 14.17
CA ALA A 332 -11.07 -5.04 13.79
C ALA A 332 -10.30 -5.23 12.47
N VAL A 333 -9.51 -6.30 12.43
CA VAL A 333 -8.87 -6.81 11.22
C VAL A 333 -9.55 -8.13 10.90
N SER A 334 -10.18 -8.24 9.73
CA SER A 334 -10.79 -9.50 9.30
C SER A 334 -9.74 -10.56 8.92
N PRO A 335 -10.09 -11.85 9.00
CA PRO A 335 -9.26 -12.93 8.44
C PRO A 335 -8.92 -12.69 6.96
N ARG A 336 -9.88 -12.20 6.17
CA ARG A 336 -9.68 -11.71 4.79
C ARG A 336 -8.51 -10.73 4.69
N ALA A 337 -8.54 -9.65 5.48
CA ALA A 337 -7.54 -8.60 5.41
C ALA A 337 -6.13 -9.11 5.77
N ALA A 338 -6.01 -9.87 6.86
CA ALA A 338 -4.74 -10.49 7.27
C ALA A 338 -4.20 -11.43 6.18
N TRP A 339 -5.09 -12.20 5.54
CA TRP A 339 -4.71 -13.17 4.53
C TRP A 339 -4.27 -12.53 3.20
N ILE A 340 -5.07 -11.62 2.65
CA ILE A 340 -4.73 -10.94 1.37
C ILE A 340 -3.40 -10.20 1.50
N THR A 341 -3.16 -9.51 2.62
CA THR A 341 -1.86 -8.85 2.84
C THR A 341 -0.71 -9.84 3.00
N ALA A 342 -0.93 -11.02 3.58
CA ALA A 342 0.10 -12.06 3.64
C ALA A 342 0.43 -12.63 2.25
N VAL A 343 -0.57 -12.81 1.39
CA VAL A 343 -0.38 -13.22 -0.01
C VAL A 343 0.36 -12.14 -0.81
N ASP A 344 -0.02 -10.88 -0.67
CA ASP A 344 0.71 -9.75 -1.29
C ASP A 344 2.19 -9.74 -0.88
N ARG A 345 2.48 -9.86 0.43
CA ARG A 345 3.87 -9.95 0.91
C ARG A 345 4.60 -11.18 0.38
N PHE A 346 3.91 -12.31 0.23
CA PHE A 346 4.48 -13.52 -0.37
C PHE A 346 4.91 -13.27 -1.83
N PHE A 347 4.01 -12.74 -2.67
CA PHE A 347 4.35 -12.44 -4.07
C PHE A 347 5.44 -11.38 -4.18
N MET A 348 5.32 -10.29 -3.43
CA MET A 348 6.30 -9.21 -3.45
C MET A 348 7.67 -9.65 -2.93
N PHE A 349 7.73 -10.62 -2.02
CA PHE A 349 8.99 -11.26 -1.62
C PHE A 349 9.66 -12.00 -2.79
N THR A 350 8.90 -12.69 -3.64
CA THR A 350 9.51 -13.39 -4.79
C THR A 350 10.19 -12.43 -5.77
N TYR A 351 9.62 -11.24 -5.98
CA TYR A 351 10.27 -10.18 -6.76
C TYR A 351 11.46 -9.57 -6.02
N ALA A 352 11.30 -9.27 -4.72
CA ALA A 352 12.37 -8.73 -3.89
C ALA A 352 13.58 -9.67 -3.83
N LEU A 353 13.35 -10.98 -3.78
CA LEU A 353 14.40 -12.00 -3.79
C LEU A 353 15.18 -12.01 -5.11
N GLN A 354 14.51 -11.82 -6.25
CA GLN A 354 15.17 -11.73 -7.55
C GLN A 354 16.03 -10.47 -7.66
N LEU A 355 15.53 -9.32 -7.21
CA LEU A 355 16.31 -8.08 -7.15
C LEU A 355 17.48 -8.18 -6.16
N HIS A 356 17.29 -8.83 -5.01
CA HIS A 356 18.35 -9.08 -4.03
C HIS A 356 19.45 -9.98 -4.61
N LYS A 357 19.09 -11.06 -5.31
CA LYS A 357 20.04 -11.94 -5.99
C LYS A 357 20.81 -11.23 -7.10
N ALA A 358 20.24 -10.18 -7.69
CA ALA A 358 20.94 -9.29 -8.62
C ALA A 358 21.85 -8.26 -7.94
N GLY A 359 21.96 -8.27 -6.61
CA GLY A 359 22.86 -7.40 -5.86
C GLY A 359 22.25 -6.09 -5.36
N PHE A 360 20.93 -5.87 -5.53
CA PHE A 360 20.27 -4.69 -5.02
C PHE A 360 19.87 -4.86 -3.55
N ALA A 361 20.16 -3.85 -2.71
CA ALA A 361 19.73 -3.88 -1.33
C ALA A 361 18.23 -3.53 -1.22
N ILE A 362 17.43 -4.45 -0.68
CA ILE A 362 15.99 -4.25 -0.53
C ILE A 362 15.69 -3.41 0.72
N ARG A 363 14.76 -2.45 0.60
CA ARG A 363 14.28 -1.62 1.71
C ARG A 363 12.98 -2.10 2.30
N LYS A 364 12.01 -2.38 1.43
CA LYS A 364 10.70 -2.90 1.82
C LYS A 364 10.02 -3.50 0.61
N TYR A 365 9.09 -4.40 0.86
CA TYR A 365 8.21 -4.95 -0.16
C TYR A 365 6.80 -5.18 0.40
N GLY A 366 5.81 -5.16 -0.48
CA GLY A 366 4.39 -5.21 -0.15
C GLY A 366 3.61 -4.10 -0.85
N ALA A 367 2.28 -4.15 -0.73
CA ALA A 367 1.33 -3.29 -1.42
C ALA A 367 1.61 -3.18 -2.94
N GLY A 368 1.88 -4.32 -3.58
CA GLY A 368 2.16 -4.41 -5.01
C GLY A 368 3.45 -3.73 -5.47
N SER A 369 4.42 -3.52 -4.57
CA SER A 369 5.70 -2.91 -4.93
C SER A 369 6.90 -3.43 -4.13
N VAL A 370 8.08 -3.26 -4.71
CA VAL A 370 9.39 -3.47 -4.08
C VAL A 370 10.18 -2.18 -4.14
N THR A 371 10.66 -1.73 -2.98
CA THR A 371 11.56 -0.57 -2.88
C THR A 371 12.97 -1.06 -2.60
N CYS A 372 13.95 -0.62 -3.38
CA CYS A 372 15.35 -1.01 -3.24
C CYS A 372 16.29 0.20 -3.35
N LEU A 373 17.55 -0.01 -2.97
CA LEU A 373 18.64 0.90 -3.22
C LEU A 373 19.35 0.49 -4.51
N VAL A 374 19.42 1.41 -5.46
CA VAL A 374 20.08 1.25 -6.74
C VAL A 374 21.29 2.18 -6.79
N PRO A 375 22.51 1.68 -7.07
CA PRO A 375 23.65 2.54 -7.33
C PRO A 375 23.34 3.44 -8.52
N LYS A 376 23.64 4.74 -8.42
CA LYS A 376 23.32 5.69 -9.50
C LYS A 376 23.89 5.23 -10.82
N HIS A 377 25.13 4.75 -10.87
CA HIS A 377 25.77 4.26 -12.09
C HIS A 377 25.17 2.95 -12.66
N ASN A 378 24.19 2.34 -11.98
CA ASN A 378 23.63 1.05 -12.34
C ASN A 378 22.11 1.09 -12.60
N PHE A 379 21.59 2.21 -13.11
CA PHE A 379 20.17 2.35 -13.40
C PHE A 379 19.67 1.41 -14.49
N LYS A 380 20.49 1.21 -15.53
CA LYS A 380 20.13 0.38 -16.68
C LYS A 380 19.90 -1.07 -16.28
N ASP A 381 20.86 -1.69 -15.60
CA ASP A 381 20.70 -3.08 -15.15
C ASP A 381 19.51 -3.23 -14.21
N ALA A 382 19.31 -2.27 -13.28
CA ALA A 382 18.15 -2.29 -12.39
C ALA A 382 16.82 -2.22 -13.15
N TYR A 383 16.74 -1.37 -14.19
CA TYR A 383 15.58 -1.26 -15.07
C TYR A 383 15.34 -2.54 -15.86
N ASP A 384 16.38 -3.09 -16.49
CA ASP A 384 16.30 -4.28 -17.34
C ASP A 384 15.90 -5.51 -16.52
N ILE A 385 16.52 -5.70 -15.35
CA ILE A 385 16.19 -6.80 -14.44
C ILE A 385 14.76 -6.68 -13.94
N ALA A 386 14.35 -5.51 -13.42
CA ALA A 386 12.99 -5.30 -12.92
C ALA A 386 11.94 -5.54 -14.02
N SER A 387 12.20 -5.05 -15.24
CA SER A 387 11.32 -5.25 -16.39
C SER A 387 11.24 -6.73 -16.80
N SER A 388 12.38 -7.44 -16.78
CA SER A 388 12.43 -8.87 -17.14
C SER A 388 11.64 -9.77 -16.18
N ILE A 389 11.52 -9.36 -14.92
CA ILE A 389 10.73 -10.06 -13.90
C ILE A 389 9.29 -9.53 -13.82
N GLY A 390 8.87 -8.64 -14.72
CA GLY A 390 7.48 -8.16 -14.83
C GLY A 390 7.11 -7.00 -13.91
N LEU A 391 8.09 -6.33 -13.28
CA LEU A 391 7.86 -5.09 -12.56
C LEU A 391 8.02 -3.87 -13.46
N LEU A 392 7.28 -2.82 -13.14
CA LEU A 392 7.36 -1.52 -13.78
C LEU A 392 8.35 -0.64 -13.02
N ALA A 393 9.33 -0.12 -13.74
CA ALA A 393 10.24 0.92 -13.26
C ALA A 393 9.58 2.31 -13.36
N PRO A 394 9.93 3.25 -12.46
CA PRO A 394 9.43 4.60 -12.56
C PRO A 394 9.99 5.28 -13.83
N PRO A 395 9.19 6.04 -14.59
CA PRO A 395 9.58 6.56 -15.90
C PRO A 395 10.86 7.39 -15.90
N ASN A 396 11.14 8.10 -14.80
CA ASN A 396 12.35 8.91 -14.69
C ASN A 396 13.65 8.12 -14.82
N MET A 397 13.65 6.81 -14.49
CA MET A 397 14.84 5.98 -14.69
C MET A 397 15.26 5.92 -16.16
N SER A 398 14.33 5.91 -17.11
CA SER A 398 14.68 5.92 -18.55
C SER A 398 15.46 7.17 -18.92
N SER A 399 14.98 8.35 -18.52
CA SER A 399 15.71 9.61 -18.71
C SER A 399 17.03 9.68 -17.94
N ASP A 400 17.14 9.01 -16.78
CA ASP A 400 18.42 8.92 -16.05
C ASP A 400 19.45 8.07 -16.81
N ILE A 401 19.00 6.98 -17.46
CA ILE A 401 19.83 6.11 -18.28
C ILE A 401 20.34 6.86 -19.51
N GLU A 402 19.47 7.59 -20.22
CA GLU A 402 19.86 8.38 -21.40
C GLU A 402 20.95 9.40 -21.06
N VAL A 403 20.78 10.14 -19.95
CA VAL A 403 21.79 11.10 -19.48
C VAL A 403 23.12 10.42 -19.13
N GLN A 404 23.09 9.20 -18.60
CA GLN A 404 24.31 8.44 -18.29
C GLN A 404 25.05 7.98 -19.54
N GLU A 405 24.32 7.50 -20.53
CA GLU A 405 24.91 7.09 -21.80
C GLU A 405 25.53 8.29 -22.52
N ASP A 406 24.89 9.45 -22.49
CA ASP A 406 25.45 10.69 -23.04
C ASP A 406 26.75 11.11 -22.34
N LEU A 407 26.81 11.03 -21.01
CA LEU A 407 28.01 11.37 -20.24
C LEU A 407 29.19 10.41 -20.45
N LEU A 408 28.94 9.16 -20.84
CA LEU A 408 29.98 8.17 -21.15
C LEU A 408 30.51 8.31 -22.58
N ASN A 409 29.78 9.01 -23.45
CA ASN A 409 30.13 9.24 -24.86
C ASN A 409 30.85 10.60 -25.10
N VAL A 410 31.15 11.35 -24.04
CA VAL A 410 31.95 12.59 -24.03
C VAL A 410 33.31 12.30 -23.40
#